data_AF-F8CMB6-F1
#
_entry.id   AF-F8CMB6-F1
#
_cell.length_a   1.000
_cell.length_b   1.000
_cell.length_c   1.000
_cell.angle_alpha   90.00
_cell.angle_beta   90.00
_cell.angle_gamma   90.00
#
_symmetry.space_group_name_H-M   'P 1'
#
loop_
_entity.id
_entity.type
_entity.pdbx_description
1 polymer ?
#
loop_
_entity_poly.entity_id
_entity_poly.type
_entity_poly.pdbx_seq_one_letter_code
_entity_poly.pdbx_strand_id
1 'polypeptide(L)'
;MRQATLDAIAEVKRSLEGIEAARSRLASRPTSLGGRGLDGVFTRYLDHGSKQLTWLRGTLGSATALAGVASEVGDSGMELGILQLTGPRLQAAMFGTLLLATWVDFLQLADAVLRDCPMCGSEKLFADLHRVQSRMTPTLADLASGDSERIEAAATAMPVLMGELTHEFDTIRREARSAMEVGGKVMVAAQVMELLALISTLNMSLPRPPPAASTTLGMGLVMSSGGVMAGSRLVVSAEWVEMMRRLVQAGVLSLPAVSAAVRIHGGQVMMAQANQDLPEGVREALGDSPEVRGMRVTGRAGAGMSSAPKHHVLPKEHREWFERRGFKGDMDIDQFCVRLEQAHHEAIHGGGNWKLGRTWPGEWNRMIMEALREAESLAAQRLTRRQVLNIVAENMKEYRVPMNFVTGRSR
;
A
#
# COMPACT_ATOMS: atom_id res chain seq x y z
N MET A 1 12.72 13.64 8.31
CA MET A 1 11.97 12.76 7.38
C MET A 1 11.54 11.47 8.05
N ARG A 2 12.43 10.78 8.77
CA ARG A 2 12.11 9.57 9.55
C ARG A 2 10.81 9.64 10.35
N GLN A 3 10.58 10.73 11.11
CA GLN A 3 9.37 10.86 11.91
C GLN A 3 8.10 10.82 11.03
N ALA A 4 8.07 11.58 9.93
CA ALA A 4 6.94 11.55 8.99
C ALA A 4 6.71 10.15 8.39
N THR A 5 7.78 9.38 8.14
CA THR A 5 7.66 7.99 7.68
C THR A 5 7.04 7.10 8.76
N LEU A 6 7.48 7.23 10.01
CA LEU A 6 6.94 6.47 11.13
C LEU A 6 5.47 6.84 11.43
N ASP A 7 5.12 8.12 11.33
CA ASP A 7 3.76 8.62 11.52
C ASP A 7 2.83 8.04 10.44
N ALA A 8 3.28 8.01 9.18
CA ALA A 8 2.52 7.39 8.09
C ALA A 8 2.35 5.87 8.29
N ILE A 9 3.39 5.16 8.74
CA ILE A 9 3.29 3.74 9.09
C ILE A 9 2.29 3.53 10.24
N ALA A 10 2.32 4.38 11.26
CA ALA A 10 1.43 4.30 12.41
C ALA A 10 -0.03 4.54 12.01
N GLU A 11 -0.30 5.46 11.10
CA GLU A 11 -1.64 5.72 10.56
C GLU A 11 -2.22 4.48 9.86
N VAL A 12 -1.42 3.81 9.03
CA VAL A 12 -1.86 2.58 8.34
C VAL A 12 -2.07 1.44 9.34
N LYS A 13 -1.20 1.31 10.37
CA LYS A 13 -1.39 0.32 11.44
C LYS A 13 -2.70 0.52 12.20
N ARG A 14 -3.01 1.76 12.61
CA ARG A 14 -4.28 2.09 13.28
C ARG A 14 -5.50 1.72 12.41
N SER A 15 -5.44 2.03 11.12
CA SER A 15 -6.49 1.66 10.17
C SER A 15 -6.65 0.14 10.09
N LEU A 16 -5.54 -0.60 10.00
CA LEU A 16 -5.53 -2.06 9.92
C LEU A 16 -6.10 -2.73 11.19
N GLU A 17 -5.80 -2.20 12.37
CA GLU A 17 -6.34 -2.67 13.66
C GLU A 17 -7.88 -2.56 13.70
N GLY A 18 -8.42 -1.43 13.22
CA GLY A 18 -9.87 -1.24 13.12
C GLY A 18 -10.54 -2.26 12.17
N ILE A 19 -9.90 -2.52 11.03
CA ILE A 19 -10.39 -3.49 10.02
C ILE A 19 -10.31 -4.92 10.58
N GLU A 20 -9.25 -5.26 11.29
CA GLU A 20 -9.11 -6.55 11.96
C GLU A 20 -10.20 -6.77 13.01
N ALA A 21 -10.51 -5.75 13.82
CA ALA A 21 -11.57 -5.83 14.80
C ALA A 21 -12.92 -6.08 14.13
N ALA A 22 -13.23 -5.37 13.03
CA ALA A 22 -14.45 -5.57 12.26
C ALA A 22 -14.53 -6.99 11.66
N ARG A 23 -13.44 -7.47 11.06
CA ARG A 23 -13.35 -8.85 10.52
C ARG A 23 -13.52 -9.91 11.61
N SER A 24 -12.90 -9.71 12.76
CA SER A 24 -12.98 -10.66 13.89
C SER A 24 -14.40 -10.74 14.46
N ARG A 25 -15.13 -9.62 14.48
CA ARG A 25 -16.56 -9.61 14.84
C ARG A 25 -17.41 -10.40 13.84
N LEU A 26 -17.13 -10.30 12.54
CA LEU A 26 -17.82 -11.10 11.52
C LEU A 26 -17.51 -12.59 11.66
N ALA A 27 -16.24 -12.95 11.85
CA ALA A 27 -15.81 -14.34 11.96
C ALA A 27 -16.33 -15.04 13.23
N SER A 28 -16.54 -14.28 14.32
CA SER A 28 -17.08 -14.82 15.58
C SER A 28 -18.61 -14.79 15.66
N ARG A 29 -19.29 -14.29 14.62
CA ARG A 29 -20.74 -14.12 14.64
C ARG A 29 -21.43 -15.47 14.49
N PRO A 30 -22.33 -15.88 15.41
CA PRO A 30 -22.98 -17.18 15.35
C PRO A 30 -23.89 -17.29 14.11
N THR A 31 -24.01 -18.48 13.54
CA THR A 31 -24.91 -18.78 12.43
C THR A 31 -26.34 -18.34 12.78
N SER A 32 -27.07 -17.79 11.81
CA SER A 32 -28.47 -17.40 12.05
C SER A 32 -29.39 -18.61 12.18
N LEU A 33 -30.58 -18.39 12.76
CA LEU A 33 -31.68 -19.36 12.74
C LEU A 33 -32.00 -19.74 11.28
N GLY A 34 -31.72 -21.00 10.91
CA GLY A 34 -31.80 -21.49 9.53
C GLY A 34 -30.46 -21.91 8.91
N GLY A 35 -29.35 -21.87 9.67
CA GLY A 35 -28.06 -22.42 9.24
C GLY A 35 -27.34 -21.60 8.16
N ARG A 36 -27.83 -20.39 7.88
CA ARG A 36 -27.18 -19.44 6.96
C ARG A 36 -26.24 -18.51 7.73
N GLY A 37 -25.01 -18.41 7.26
CA GLY A 37 -23.97 -17.57 7.82
C GLY A 37 -22.70 -17.62 6.97
N LEU A 38 -21.70 -16.85 7.38
CA LEU A 38 -20.38 -16.87 6.73
C LEU A 38 -19.56 -18.12 7.06
N ASP A 39 -20.00 -18.90 8.05
CA ASP A 39 -19.50 -20.23 8.36
C ASP A 39 -19.94 -21.27 7.31
N GLY A 40 -19.16 -22.34 7.15
CA GLY A 40 -19.39 -23.35 6.10
C GLY A 40 -18.83 -22.91 4.75
N VAL A 41 -19.65 -22.92 3.69
CA VAL A 41 -19.17 -22.70 2.31
C VAL A 41 -18.52 -21.33 2.10
N PHE A 42 -18.93 -20.31 2.86
CA PHE A 42 -18.39 -18.95 2.77
C PHE A 42 -17.09 -18.74 3.56
N THR A 43 -16.64 -19.72 4.36
CA THR A 43 -15.42 -19.62 5.21
C THR A 43 -14.19 -19.22 4.39
N ARG A 44 -14.08 -19.69 3.14
CA ARG A 44 -12.99 -19.32 2.22
C ARG A 44 -12.82 -17.82 2.02
N TYR A 45 -13.90 -17.05 2.13
CA TYR A 45 -13.89 -15.59 1.96
C TYR A 45 -13.41 -14.87 3.21
N LEU A 46 -13.68 -15.43 4.40
CA LEU A 46 -13.07 -15.01 5.66
C LEU A 46 -11.56 -15.31 5.66
N ASP A 47 -11.17 -16.49 5.20
CA ASP A 47 -9.76 -16.90 5.09
C ASP A 47 -8.97 -16.04 4.12
N HIS A 48 -9.60 -15.62 3.02
CA HIS A 48 -8.99 -14.67 2.09
C HIS A 48 -8.62 -13.35 2.79
N GLY A 49 -9.53 -12.79 3.60
CA GLY A 49 -9.26 -11.60 4.41
C GLY A 49 -8.17 -11.83 5.47
N SER A 50 -8.14 -13.01 6.10
CA SER A 50 -7.07 -13.39 7.05
C SER A 50 -5.69 -13.41 6.40
N LYS A 51 -5.58 -13.97 5.18
CA LYS A 51 -4.32 -14.02 4.44
C LYS A 51 -3.83 -12.61 4.07
N GLN A 52 -4.72 -11.74 3.61
CA GLN A 52 -4.40 -10.35 3.33
C GLN A 52 -3.90 -9.61 4.60
N LEU A 53 -4.58 -9.78 5.74
CA LEU A 53 -4.19 -9.17 7.00
C LEU A 53 -2.78 -9.59 7.45
N THR A 54 -2.45 -10.88 7.35
CA THR A 54 -1.12 -11.40 7.67
C THR A 54 -0.04 -10.78 6.78
N TRP A 55 -0.30 -10.69 5.47
CA TRP A 55 0.60 -10.04 4.53
C TRP A 55 0.81 -8.56 4.87
N LEU A 56 -0.25 -7.80 5.13
CA LEU A 56 -0.17 -6.38 5.48
C LEU A 56 0.62 -6.12 6.76
N ARG A 57 0.45 -6.96 7.78
CA ARG A 57 1.25 -6.91 9.02
C ARG A 57 2.73 -7.13 8.74
N GLY A 58 3.06 -8.11 7.90
CA GLY A 58 4.43 -8.36 7.45
C GLY A 58 5.02 -7.14 6.75
N THR A 59 4.32 -6.59 5.76
CA THR A 59 4.75 -5.41 5.00
C THR A 59 4.97 -4.17 5.90
N LEU A 60 4.07 -3.90 6.85
CA LEU A 60 4.22 -2.80 7.81
C LEU A 60 5.36 -3.05 8.81
N GLY A 61 5.55 -4.31 9.23
CA GLY A 61 6.69 -4.73 10.06
C GLY A 61 8.02 -4.45 9.37
N SER A 62 8.13 -4.86 8.11
CA SER A 62 9.28 -4.60 7.23
C SER A 62 9.57 -3.10 7.06
N ALA A 63 8.53 -2.29 6.77
CA ALA A 63 8.69 -0.84 6.66
C ALA A 63 9.14 -0.20 7.98
N THR A 64 8.62 -0.68 9.12
CA THR A 64 9.03 -0.21 10.46
C THR A 64 10.49 -0.55 10.74
N ALA A 65 10.92 -1.76 10.42
CA ALA A 65 12.29 -2.22 10.62
C ALA A 65 13.29 -1.36 9.82
N LEU A 66 13.00 -1.10 8.54
CA LEU A 66 13.80 -0.23 7.69
C LEU A 66 13.92 1.21 8.24
N ALA A 67 12.80 1.80 8.67
CA ALA A 67 12.81 3.13 9.30
C ALA A 67 13.61 3.16 10.63
N GLY A 68 13.65 2.03 11.35
CA GLY A 68 14.51 1.84 12.52
C GLY A 68 15.99 1.82 12.15
N VAL A 69 16.38 1.09 11.10
CA VAL A 69 17.77 1.04 10.64
C VAL A 69 18.24 2.41 10.14
N ALA A 70 17.38 3.18 9.47
CA ALA A 70 17.72 4.53 9.01
C ALA A 70 18.26 5.41 10.16
N SER A 71 17.67 5.35 11.37
CA SER A 71 18.17 6.12 12.53
C SER A 71 19.52 5.66 13.07
N GLU A 72 19.98 4.46 12.72
CA GLU A 72 21.27 3.97 13.19
C GLU A 72 22.41 4.56 12.36
N VAL A 73 22.16 4.97 11.11
CA VAL A 73 23.20 5.43 10.18
C VAL A 73 23.54 6.91 10.46
N GLY A 74 24.84 7.23 10.47
CA GLY A 74 25.31 8.59 10.77
C GLY A 74 25.31 9.53 9.57
N ASP A 75 25.26 8.96 8.36
CA ASP A 75 25.24 9.71 7.11
C ASP A 75 23.81 10.06 6.68
N SER A 76 23.51 11.36 6.51
CA SER A 76 22.17 11.84 6.18
C SER A 76 21.66 11.40 4.80
N GLY A 77 22.57 11.19 3.83
CA GLY A 77 22.21 10.72 2.49
C GLY A 77 21.84 9.24 2.52
N MET A 78 22.63 8.44 3.26
CA MET A 78 22.37 7.02 3.45
C MET A 78 21.12 6.79 4.31
N GLU A 79 20.89 7.59 5.35
CA GLU A 79 19.65 7.59 6.13
C GLU A 79 18.45 7.80 5.20
N LEU A 80 18.48 8.85 4.36
CA LEU A 80 17.41 9.13 3.42
C LEU A 80 17.23 7.99 2.41
N GLY A 81 18.31 7.44 1.86
CA GLY A 81 18.25 6.30 0.93
C GLY A 81 17.58 5.07 1.55
N ILE A 82 17.87 4.76 2.82
CA ILE A 82 17.21 3.67 3.54
C ILE A 82 15.74 3.99 3.81
N LEU A 83 15.41 5.25 4.15
CA LEU A 83 14.01 5.67 4.28
C LEU A 83 13.25 5.51 2.96
N GLN A 84 13.87 5.77 1.81
CA GLN A 84 13.23 5.55 0.51
C GLN A 84 12.91 4.07 0.25
N LEU A 85 13.68 3.11 0.78
CA LEU A 85 13.36 1.68 0.71
C LEU A 85 12.09 1.28 1.49
N THR A 86 11.63 2.13 2.44
CA THR A 86 10.34 1.94 3.12
C THR A 86 9.16 2.23 2.19
N GLY A 87 9.37 3.06 1.16
CA GLY A 87 8.36 3.62 0.29
C GLY A 87 7.43 2.61 -0.37
N PRO A 88 7.96 1.68 -1.19
CA PRO A 88 7.16 0.68 -1.86
C PRO A 88 6.33 -0.17 -0.88
N ARG A 89 6.90 -0.51 0.28
CA ARG A 89 6.20 -1.26 1.34
C ARG A 89 5.07 -0.45 1.96
N LEU A 90 5.32 0.82 2.28
CA LEU A 90 4.31 1.72 2.82
C LEU A 90 3.17 1.94 1.80
N GLN A 91 3.48 2.16 0.52
CA GLN A 91 2.48 2.26 -0.55
C GLN A 91 1.66 0.97 -0.66
N ALA A 92 2.31 -0.19 -0.72
CA ALA A 92 1.64 -1.48 -0.76
C ALA A 92 0.71 -1.70 0.43
N ALA A 93 1.17 -1.32 1.63
CA ALA A 93 0.37 -1.44 2.85
C ALA A 93 -0.83 -0.47 2.87
N MET A 94 -0.65 0.79 2.46
CA MET A 94 -1.73 1.78 2.37
C MET A 94 -2.86 1.28 1.46
N PHE A 95 -2.50 0.91 0.23
CA PHE A 95 -3.47 0.47 -0.78
C PHE A 95 -4.05 -0.92 -0.49
N GLY A 96 -3.25 -1.83 0.04
CA GLY A 96 -3.74 -3.14 0.46
C GLY A 96 -4.67 -3.05 1.68
N THR A 97 -4.44 -2.12 2.60
CA THR A 97 -5.34 -1.85 3.74
C THR A 97 -6.68 -1.32 3.25
N LEU A 98 -6.69 -0.42 2.26
CA LEU A 98 -7.92 0.05 1.62
C LEU A 98 -8.71 -1.09 0.95
N LEU A 99 -8.03 -1.96 0.21
CA LEU A 99 -8.66 -3.13 -0.41
C LEU A 99 -9.19 -4.11 0.65
N LEU A 100 -8.46 -4.34 1.74
CA LEU A 100 -8.95 -5.19 2.83
C LEU A 100 -10.18 -4.59 3.52
N ALA A 101 -10.21 -3.27 3.72
CA ALA A 101 -11.39 -2.58 4.25
C ALA A 101 -12.61 -2.78 3.34
N THR A 102 -12.39 -2.59 2.03
CA THR A 102 -13.41 -2.83 0.99
C THR A 102 -13.91 -4.27 1.01
N TRP A 103 -12.99 -5.24 1.15
CA TRP A 103 -13.36 -6.66 1.27
C TRP A 103 -14.21 -6.93 2.52
N VAL A 104 -13.86 -6.33 3.65
CA VAL A 104 -14.64 -6.43 4.88
C VAL A 104 -16.04 -5.84 4.68
N ASP A 105 -16.21 -4.74 3.94
CA ASP A 105 -17.55 -4.21 3.62
C ASP A 105 -18.39 -5.22 2.82
N PHE A 106 -17.82 -5.88 1.82
CA PHE A 106 -18.51 -6.94 1.07
C PHE A 106 -18.90 -8.12 1.97
N LEU A 107 -18.04 -8.49 2.93
CA LEU A 107 -18.36 -9.54 3.91
C LEU A 107 -19.48 -9.11 4.85
N GLN A 108 -19.54 -7.84 5.28
CA GLN A 108 -20.63 -7.30 6.08
C GLN A 108 -21.95 -7.32 5.30
N LEU A 109 -21.93 -6.92 4.03
CA LEU A 109 -23.10 -6.98 3.15
C LEU A 109 -23.56 -8.44 2.97
N ALA A 110 -22.64 -9.36 2.71
CA ALA A 110 -22.95 -10.78 2.57
C ALA A 110 -23.54 -11.38 3.85
N ASP A 111 -22.98 -11.05 5.02
CA ASP A 111 -23.54 -11.48 6.31
C ASP A 111 -24.98 -10.97 6.49
N ALA A 112 -25.25 -9.70 6.16
CA ALA A 112 -26.61 -9.15 6.21
C ALA A 112 -27.56 -9.86 5.23
N VAL A 113 -27.14 -10.11 3.99
CA VAL A 113 -27.95 -10.83 2.99
C VAL A 113 -28.28 -12.25 3.47
N LEU A 114 -27.30 -12.97 4.03
CA LEU A 114 -27.49 -14.34 4.49
C LEU A 114 -28.46 -14.43 5.67
N ARG A 115 -28.41 -13.46 6.59
CA ARG A 115 -29.23 -13.44 7.80
C ARG A 115 -30.62 -12.87 7.56
N ASP A 116 -30.68 -11.76 6.85
CA ASP A 116 -31.86 -10.90 6.81
C ASP A 116 -32.63 -11.00 5.48
N CYS A 117 -32.06 -11.66 4.46
CA CYS A 117 -32.73 -11.97 3.19
C CYS A 117 -32.81 -13.49 2.90
N PRO A 118 -33.77 -14.22 3.51
CA PRO A 118 -33.99 -15.65 3.21
C PRO A 118 -34.28 -15.92 1.73
N MET A 119 -34.93 -14.97 1.05
CA MET A 119 -35.29 -15.08 -0.37
C MET A 119 -34.10 -14.88 -1.32
N CYS A 120 -32.99 -14.35 -0.84
CA CYS A 120 -31.78 -14.17 -1.64
C CYS A 120 -31.07 -15.52 -1.83
N GLY A 121 -30.64 -15.82 -3.06
CA GLY A 121 -29.95 -17.07 -3.39
C GLY A 121 -28.51 -17.10 -2.87
N SER A 122 -28.19 -18.06 -2.00
CA SER A 122 -26.82 -18.24 -1.46
C SER A 122 -25.80 -18.56 -2.55
N GLU A 123 -26.18 -19.31 -3.58
CA GLU A 123 -25.30 -19.65 -4.71
C GLU A 123 -24.92 -18.40 -5.52
N LYS A 124 -25.88 -17.51 -5.77
CA LYS A 124 -25.63 -16.22 -6.43
C LYS A 124 -24.71 -15.36 -5.58
N LEU A 125 -24.99 -15.19 -4.28
CA LEU A 125 -24.12 -14.43 -3.38
C LEU A 125 -22.70 -15.01 -3.31
N PHE A 126 -22.57 -16.34 -3.33
CA PHE A 126 -21.28 -17.00 -3.40
C PHE A 126 -20.54 -16.68 -4.70
N ALA A 127 -21.22 -16.70 -5.85
CA ALA A 127 -20.66 -16.31 -7.14
C ALA A 127 -20.30 -14.81 -7.19
N ASP A 128 -21.09 -13.95 -6.55
CA ASP A 128 -20.83 -12.52 -6.44
C ASP A 128 -19.56 -12.24 -5.64
N LEU A 129 -19.40 -12.86 -4.46
CA LEU A 129 -18.17 -12.75 -3.67
C LEU A 129 -16.95 -13.31 -4.41
N HIS A 130 -17.12 -14.40 -5.17
CA HIS A 130 -16.05 -14.94 -6.01
C HIS A 130 -15.63 -13.95 -7.10
N ARG A 131 -16.59 -13.30 -7.77
CA ARG A 131 -16.35 -12.29 -8.80
C ARG A 131 -15.61 -11.10 -8.22
N VAL A 132 -16.06 -10.56 -7.09
CA VAL A 132 -15.41 -9.44 -6.39
C VAL A 132 -13.98 -9.80 -6.00
N GLN A 133 -13.77 -10.96 -5.36
CA GLN A 133 -12.43 -11.45 -5.02
C GLN A 133 -11.52 -11.54 -6.26
N SER A 134 -12.05 -12.06 -7.37
CA SER A 134 -11.30 -12.22 -8.62
C SER A 134 -10.88 -10.88 -9.22
N ARG A 135 -11.71 -9.84 -9.13
CA ARG A 135 -11.36 -8.47 -9.56
C ARG A 135 -10.23 -7.86 -8.73
N MET A 136 -10.20 -8.11 -7.43
CA MET A 136 -9.17 -7.57 -6.53
C MET A 136 -7.82 -8.29 -6.63
N THR A 137 -7.83 -9.57 -7.03
CA THR A 137 -6.68 -10.47 -6.97
C THR A 137 -5.45 -9.96 -7.76
N PRO A 138 -5.56 -9.46 -9.00
CA PRO A 138 -4.41 -8.95 -9.75
C PRO A 138 -3.73 -7.78 -9.05
N THR A 139 -4.50 -6.80 -8.57
CA THR A 139 -3.96 -5.65 -7.86
C THR A 139 -3.29 -6.05 -6.55
N LEU A 140 -3.89 -6.98 -5.78
CA LEU A 140 -3.26 -7.51 -4.57
C LEU A 140 -1.93 -8.22 -4.89
N ALA A 141 -1.85 -8.95 -6.00
CA ALA A 141 -0.62 -9.62 -6.42
C ALA A 141 0.48 -8.62 -6.82
N ASP A 142 0.14 -7.54 -7.52
CA ASP A 142 1.07 -6.47 -7.86
C ASP A 142 1.57 -5.73 -6.61
N LEU A 143 0.68 -5.41 -5.67
CA LEU A 143 1.05 -4.79 -4.39
C LEU A 143 1.96 -5.70 -3.55
N ALA A 144 1.71 -7.01 -3.58
CA ALA A 144 2.50 -8.00 -2.84
C ALA A 144 3.83 -8.37 -3.53
N SER A 145 4.08 -7.89 -4.75
CA SER A 145 5.24 -8.30 -5.56
C SER A 145 6.59 -7.84 -5.00
N GLY A 146 6.61 -6.80 -4.16
CA GLY A 146 7.83 -6.15 -3.71
C GLY A 146 8.54 -5.31 -4.78
N ASP A 147 8.03 -5.30 -6.02
CA ASP A 147 8.56 -4.48 -7.11
C ASP A 147 7.92 -3.10 -7.07
N SER A 148 8.75 -2.07 -6.84
CA SER A 148 8.31 -0.68 -6.79
C SER A 148 7.55 -0.22 -8.03
N GLU A 149 7.94 -0.67 -9.23
CA GLU A 149 7.27 -0.24 -10.47
C GLU A 149 5.87 -0.88 -10.58
N ARG A 150 5.72 -2.15 -10.19
CA ARG A 150 4.42 -2.82 -10.15
C ARG A 150 3.51 -2.25 -9.07
N ILE A 151 4.05 -1.96 -7.88
CA ILE A 151 3.31 -1.35 -6.77
C ILE A 151 2.78 0.02 -7.17
N GLU A 152 3.59 0.87 -7.81
CA GLU A 152 3.15 2.18 -8.29
C GLU A 152 2.08 2.07 -9.38
N ALA A 153 2.24 1.13 -10.32
CA ALA A 153 1.24 0.89 -11.36
C ALA A 153 -0.11 0.44 -10.76
N ALA A 154 -0.07 -0.48 -9.79
CA ALA A 154 -1.24 -0.95 -9.07
C ALA A 154 -1.93 0.18 -8.27
N ALA A 155 -1.14 1.02 -7.59
CA ALA A 155 -1.64 2.20 -6.90
C ALA A 155 -2.34 3.17 -7.86
N THR A 156 -1.75 3.42 -9.03
CA THR A 156 -2.29 4.33 -10.05
C THR A 156 -3.60 3.79 -10.67
N ALA A 157 -3.73 2.48 -10.82
CA ALA A 157 -4.95 1.83 -11.33
C ALA A 157 -6.06 1.72 -10.27
N MET A 158 -5.73 1.89 -8.99
CA MET A 158 -6.65 1.69 -7.87
C MET A 158 -7.95 2.50 -7.95
N PRO A 159 -7.96 3.80 -8.35
CA PRO A 159 -9.21 4.57 -8.40
C PRO A 159 -10.26 3.95 -9.33
N VAL A 160 -9.83 3.36 -10.46
CA VAL A 160 -10.73 2.66 -11.40
C VAL A 160 -11.28 1.41 -10.75
N LEU A 161 -10.42 0.58 -10.15
CA LEU A 161 -10.83 -0.62 -9.43
C LEU A 161 -11.83 -0.29 -8.30
N MET A 162 -11.57 0.76 -7.52
CA MET A 162 -12.49 1.20 -6.46
C MET A 162 -13.85 1.63 -7.02
N GLY A 163 -13.89 2.27 -8.19
CA GLY A 163 -15.14 2.58 -8.89
C GLY A 163 -15.92 1.32 -9.28
N GLU A 164 -15.23 0.31 -9.82
CA GLU A 164 -15.85 -0.98 -10.16
C GLU A 164 -16.36 -1.72 -8.91
N LEU A 165 -15.59 -1.75 -7.83
CA LEU A 165 -15.97 -2.38 -6.57
C LEU A 165 -17.17 -1.67 -5.94
N THR A 166 -17.23 -0.34 -6.02
CA THR A 166 -18.40 0.41 -5.58
C THR A 166 -19.65 0.01 -6.36
N HIS A 167 -19.54 -0.13 -7.68
CA HIS A 167 -20.65 -0.56 -8.52
C HIS A 167 -21.12 -1.99 -8.22
N GLU A 168 -20.21 -2.92 -7.98
CA GLU A 168 -20.52 -4.30 -7.58
C GLU A 168 -21.24 -4.32 -6.22
N PHE A 169 -20.74 -3.56 -5.23
CA PHE A 169 -21.36 -3.45 -3.91
C PHE A 169 -22.80 -2.94 -4.00
N ASP A 170 -23.01 -1.86 -4.76
CA ASP A 170 -24.33 -1.26 -4.98
C ASP A 170 -25.29 -2.22 -5.70
N THR A 171 -24.77 -3.00 -6.65
CA THR A 171 -25.56 -4.00 -7.38
C THR A 171 -26.07 -5.10 -6.44
N ILE A 172 -25.18 -5.72 -5.64
CA ILE A 172 -25.56 -6.75 -4.66
C ILE A 172 -26.57 -6.18 -3.67
N ARG A 173 -26.34 -4.96 -3.17
CA ARG A 173 -27.24 -4.27 -2.23
C ARG A 173 -28.62 -4.05 -2.82
N ARG A 174 -28.72 -3.52 -4.04
CA ARG A 174 -30.02 -3.26 -4.71
C ARG A 174 -30.77 -4.55 -4.99
N GLU A 175 -30.09 -5.58 -5.48
CA GLU A 175 -30.73 -6.88 -5.74
C GLU A 175 -31.29 -7.49 -4.44
N ALA A 176 -30.52 -7.44 -3.35
CA ALA A 176 -30.98 -7.91 -2.05
C ALA A 176 -32.19 -7.11 -1.54
N ARG A 177 -32.15 -5.79 -1.67
CA ARG A 177 -33.27 -4.90 -1.33
C ARG A 177 -34.53 -5.25 -2.12
N SER A 178 -34.44 -5.36 -3.45
CA SER A 178 -35.58 -5.70 -4.31
C SER A 178 -36.17 -7.06 -3.94
N ALA A 179 -35.32 -8.06 -3.64
CA ALA A 179 -35.79 -9.38 -3.20
C ALA A 179 -36.56 -9.33 -1.87
N MET A 180 -36.18 -8.43 -0.96
CA MET A 180 -36.84 -8.25 0.33
C MET A 180 -38.16 -7.46 0.23
N GLU A 181 -38.23 -6.48 -0.66
CA GLU A 181 -39.47 -5.74 -0.96
C GLU A 181 -40.54 -6.70 -1.52
N VAL A 182 -40.15 -7.62 -2.41
CA VAL A 182 -41.04 -8.66 -2.95
C VAL A 182 -41.46 -9.68 -1.88
N GLY A 183 -40.61 -9.95 -0.89
CA GLY A 183 -40.85 -10.93 0.18
C GLY A 183 -41.69 -10.43 1.38
N GLY A 184 -42.18 -9.18 1.37
CA GLY A 184 -43.07 -8.64 2.41
C GLY A 184 -42.41 -8.31 3.77
N LYS A 185 -41.08 -8.42 3.90
CA LYS A 185 -40.31 -8.04 5.11
C LYS A 185 -39.60 -6.71 4.90
N VAL A 186 -40.34 -5.60 4.98
CA VAL A 186 -39.94 -4.37 4.27
C VAL A 186 -39.09 -3.36 5.09
N MET A 187 -39.13 -3.34 6.43
CA MET A 187 -38.54 -2.20 7.18
C MET A 187 -37.18 -2.46 7.86
N VAL A 188 -37.09 -3.42 8.78
CA VAL A 188 -35.91 -3.54 9.67
C VAL A 188 -34.65 -4.00 8.93
N ALA A 189 -34.79 -5.02 8.07
CA ALA A 189 -33.67 -5.58 7.34
C ALA A 189 -33.16 -4.64 6.23
N ALA A 190 -34.05 -3.86 5.60
CA ALA A 190 -33.66 -2.82 4.66
C ALA A 190 -32.86 -1.70 5.38
N GLN A 191 -33.25 -1.32 6.59
CA GLN A 191 -32.51 -0.34 7.41
C GLN A 191 -31.10 -0.82 7.78
N VAL A 192 -30.90 -2.13 8.02
CA VAL A 192 -29.56 -2.69 8.26
C VAL A 192 -28.67 -2.52 7.03
N MET A 193 -29.18 -2.82 5.82
CA MET A 193 -28.41 -2.62 4.59
C MET A 193 -28.12 -1.14 4.30
N GLU A 194 -29.06 -0.23 4.60
CA GLU A 194 -28.82 1.21 4.48
C GLU A 194 -27.77 1.69 5.50
N LEU A 195 -27.79 1.18 6.74
CA LEU A 195 -26.77 1.51 7.73
C LEU A 195 -25.38 0.99 7.32
N LEU A 196 -25.30 -0.23 6.77
CA LEU A 196 -24.05 -0.81 6.24
C LEU A 196 -23.52 0.00 5.07
N ALA A 197 -24.39 0.41 4.15
CA ALA A 197 -24.01 1.33 3.09
C ALA A 197 -23.46 2.64 3.68
N LEU A 198 -24.10 3.20 4.72
CA LEU A 198 -23.68 4.46 5.34
C LEU A 198 -22.28 4.41 6.00
N ILE A 199 -21.91 3.26 6.56
CA ILE A 199 -20.62 3.08 7.25
C ILE A 199 -19.54 2.48 6.35
N SER A 200 -19.90 1.94 5.19
CA SER A 200 -18.96 1.37 4.23
C SER A 200 -17.95 2.41 3.72
N THR A 201 -16.74 1.94 3.46
CA THR A 201 -15.69 2.68 2.74
C THR A 201 -16.10 3.07 1.32
N LEU A 202 -17.13 2.43 0.76
CA LEU A 202 -17.68 2.66 -0.58
C LEU A 202 -18.87 3.65 -0.61
N ASN A 203 -19.33 4.14 0.55
CA ASN A 203 -20.60 4.89 0.68
C ASN A 203 -20.70 6.19 -0.17
N MET A 204 -19.58 6.82 -0.47
CA MET A 204 -19.57 8.22 -0.92
C MET A 204 -20.04 8.44 -2.37
N SER A 205 -20.37 7.37 -3.12
CA SER A 205 -20.95 7.43 -4.47
C SER A 205 -22.29 6.69 -4.61
N LEU A 206 -22.86 6.20 -3.51
CA LEU A 206 -24.15 5.51 -3.53
C LEU A 206 -25.31 6.54 -3.60
N PRO A 207 -26.39 6.26 -4.37
CA PRO A 207 -27.59 7.11 -4.35
C PRO A 207 -28.15 7.22 -2.93
N ARG A 208 -28.44 8.46 -2.50
CA ARG A 208 -29.03 8.72 -1.17
C ARG A 208 -30.40 8.03 -1.08
N PRO A 209 -30.70 7.28 0.00
CA PRO A 209 -32.01 6.66 0.14
C PRO A 209 -33.10 7.75 0.16
N PRO A 210 -34.29 7.48 -0.43
CA PRO A 210 -35.40 8.42 -0.38
C PRO A 210 -35.79 8.69 1.08
N PRO A 211 -36.22 9.92 1.42
CA PRO A 211 -36.63 10.25 2.78
C PRO A 211 -37.84 9.40 3.16
N ALA A 212 -37.61 8.36 3.98
CA ALA A 212 -38.69 7.62 4.60
C ALA A 212 -39.34 8.54 5.65
N ALA A 213 -40.61 8.87 5.44
CA ALA A 213 -41.42 9.62 6.39
C ALA A 213 -41.57 8.82 7.69
N SER A 214 -40.79 9.18 8.71
CA SER A 214 -41.14 9.14 10.14
C SER A 214 -39.95 9.60 10.97
N THR A 215 -40.03 10.83 11.45
CA THR A 215 -38.98 11.60 12.15
C THR A 215 -38.89 11.32 13.66
N THR A 216 -39.38 10.19 14.17
CA THR A 216 -39.56 10.02 15.64
C THR A 216 -38.87 8.82 16.29
N LEU A 217 -37.98 8.11 15.60
CA LEU A 217 -37.15 7.05 16.20
C LEU A 217 -35.69 7.12 15.69
N GLY A 218 -35.11 8.32 15.71
CA GLY A 218 -33.79 8.60 15.15
C GLY A 218 -32.77 9.17 16.14
N MET A 219 -32.96 8.98 17.45
CA MET A 219 -32.07 9.55 18.48
C MET A 219 -31.47 8.52 19.45
N GLY A 220 -31.82 7.23 19.33
CA GLY A 220 -31.51 6.22 20.35
C GLY A 220 -30.47 5.15 20.01
N LEU A 221 -29.93 5.09 18.79
CA LEU A 221 -29.14 3.91 18.34
C LEU A 221 -27.77 4.22 17.72
N VAL A 222 -27.17 5.37 18.06
CA VAL A 222 -25.80 5.73 17.62
C VAL A 222 -24.85 5.98 18.80
N MET A 223 -25.29 5.74 20.04
CA MET A 223 -24.40 5.74 21.21
C MET A 223 -24.52 4.41 21.95
N SER A 224 -23.87 3.36 21.43
CA SER A 224 -23.45 2.27 22.32
C SER A 224 -22.23 2.77 23.08
N SER A 225 -22.22 2.57 24.40
CA SER A 225 -21.26 3.05 25.40
C SER A 225 -19.85 2.42 25.30
N GLY A 226 -19.25 2.51 24.12
CA GLY A 226 -17.89 2.05 23.78
C GLY A 226 -17.46 2.52 22.39
N GLY A 227 -17.97 3.68 21.96
CA GLY A 227 -17.96 4.17 20.58
C GLY A 227 -16.58 4.22 19.93
N VAL A 228 -16.30 3.22 19.10
CA VAL A 228 -15.35 3.34 17.99
C VAL A 228 -16.19 3.20 16.72
N MET A 229 -16.34 4.32 16.01
CA MET A 229 -16.83 4.35 14.64
C MET A 229 -15.87 3.54 13.78
N ALA A 230 -16.22 2.28 13.50
CA ALA A 230 -15.50 1.43 12.56
C ALA A 230 -15.88 1.80 11.12
N GLY A 231 -15.65 3.05 10.73
CA GLY A 231 -15.48 3.44 9.34
C GLY A 231 -14.02 3.79 9.20
N SER A 232 -13.23 2.98 8.48
CA SER A 232 -11.83 3.28 8.16
C SER A 232 -11.78 4.49 7.22
N ARG A 233 -12.00 5.67 7.80
CA ARG A 233 -11.89 6.96 7.13
C ARG A 233 -10.47 7.43 7.38
N LEU A 234 -9.61 7.26 6.38
CA LEU A 234 -8.43 8.11 6.27
C LEU A 234 -8.97 9.54 6.07
N VAL A 235 -9.06 10.30 7.16
CA VAL A 235 -9.49 11.69 7.12
C VAL A 235 -8.35 12.46 6.47
N VAL A 236 -8.57 12.95 5.25
CA VAL A 236 -7.61 13.83 4.56
C VAL A 236 -7.61 15.16 5.29
N SER A 237 -6.78 15.27 6.33
CA SER A 237 -6.53 16.51 7.07
C SER A 237 -5.41 17.30 6.39
N ALA A 238 -5.32 18.60 6.68
CA ALA A 238 -4.18 19.42 6.23
C ALA A 238 -2.84 18.85 6.70
N GLU A 239 -2.80 18.29 7.92
CA GLU A 239 -1.63 17.62 8.48
C GLU A 239 -1.24 16.37 7.70
N TRP A 240 -2.23 15.56 7.29
CA TRP A 240 -2.01 14.38 6.46
C TRP A 240 -1.47 14.76 5.08
N VAL A 241 -2.04 15.79 4.45
CA VAL A 241 -1.59 16.28 3.13
C VAL A 241 -0.15 16.77 3.21
N GLU A 242 0.19 17.54 4.24
CA GLU A 242 1.55 18.04 4.47
C GLU A 242 2.54 16.89 4.75
N MET A 243 2.13 15.88 5.53
CA MET A 243 2.92 14.67 5.75
C MET A 243 3.21 13.96 4.43
N MET A 244 2.18 13.73 3.61
CA MET A 244 2.35 13.07 2.30
C MET A 244 3.22 13.89 1.35
N ARG A 245 3.05 15.22 1.30
CA ARG A 245 3.88 16.14 0.50
C ARG A 245 5.36 16.01 0.87
N ARG A 246 5.69 15.99 2.16
CA ARG A 246 7.07 15.81 2.65
C ARG A 246 7.65 14.46 2.24
N LEU A 247 6.85 13.38 2.34
CA LEU A 247 7.27 12.05 1.94
C LEU A 247 7.51 11.94 0.43
N VAL A 248 6.72 12.63 -0.40
CA VAL A 248 6.92 12.72 -1.85
C VAL A 248 8.17 13.51 -2.19
N GLN A 249 8.38 14.69 -1.57
CA GLN A 249 9.59 15.49 -1.78
C GLN A 249 10.86 14.75 -1.37
N ALA A 250 10.78 13.90 -0.35
CA ALA A 250 11.87 13.05 0.10
C ALA A 250 12.07 11.80 -0.78
N GLY A 251 11.21 11.55 -1.78
CA GLY A 251 11.24 10.35 -2.62
C GLY A 251 10.85 9.07 -1.89
N VAL A 252 10.27 9.17 -0.69
CA VAL A 252 9.80 8.01 0.09
C VAL A 252 8.48 7.50 -0.48
N LEU A 253 7.55 8.38 -0.84
CA LEU A 253 6.33 7.98 -1.54
C LEU A 253 6.37 8.51 -2.96
N SER A 254 5.83 7.76 -3.90
CA SER A 254 5.69 8.27 -5.26
C SER A 254 4.49 9.20 -5.41
N LEU A 255 4.68 10.27 -6.18
CA LEU A 255 3.62 11.24 -6.48
C LEU A 255 2.37 10.58 -7.11
N PRO A 256 2.48 9.65 -8.09
CA PRO A 256 1.31 8.99 -8.66
C PRO A 256 0.48 8.24 -7.61
N ALA A 257 1.14 7.57 -6.66
CA ALA A 257 0.46 6.83 -5.61
C ALA A 257 -0.24 7.74 -4.59
N VAL A 258 0.40 8.84 -4.16
CA VAL A 258 -0.26 9.82 -3.30
C VAL A 258 -1.44 10.46 -4.02
N SER A 259 -1.29 10.80 -5.31
CA SER A 259 -2.37 11.35 -6.12
C SER A 259 -3.55 10.37 -6.23
N ALA A 260 -3.29 9.08 -6.44
CA ALA A 260 -4.33 8.05 -6.46
C ALA A 260 -5.05 7.93 -5.10
N ALA A 261 -4.32 7.94 -3.98
CA ALA A 261 -4.92 7.92 -2.65
C ALA A 261 -5.83 9.12 -2.41
N VAL A 262 -5.37 10.33 -2.79
CA VAL A 262 -6.19 11.54 -2.71
C VAL A 262 -7.38 11.49 -3.65
N ARG A 263 -7.29 10.91 -4.86
CA ARG A 263 -8.46 10.76 -5.73
C ARG A 263 -9.50 9.81 -5.14
N ILE A 264 -9.07 8.75 -4.49
CA ILE A 264 -9.99 7.82 -3.81
C ILE A 264 -10.67 8.51 -2.64
N HIS A 265 -9.91 9.24 -1.80
CA HIS A 265 -10.47 9.90 -0.61
C HIS A 265 -11.17 11.25 -0.90
N GLY A 266 -10.69 12.01 -1.87
CA GLY A 266 -11.10 13.37 -2.22
C GLY A 266 -12.03 13.47 -3.43
N GLY A 267 -11.89 12.59 -4.44
CA GLY A 267 -12.87 12.47 -5.54
C GLY A 267 -14.26 12.04 -5.05
N GLN A 268 -14.33 11.45 -3.86
CA GLN A 268 -15.54 11.08 -3.15
C GLN A 268 -16.21 12.24 -2.38
N VAL A 269 -15.52 13.37 -2.15
CA VAL A 269 -16.13 14.62 -1.65
C VAL A 269 -16.68 15.46 -2.80
N MET A 270 -16.07 15.39 -3.98
CA MET A 270 -16.42 16.22 -5.14
C MET A 270 -17.64 15.74 -5.93
N MET A 271 -17.97 14.45 -5.93
CA MET A 271 -19.20 13.94 -6.58
C MET A 271 -20.49 14.32 -5.83
N ALA A 272 -20.38 14.76 -4.57
CA ALA A 272 -21.51 15.31 -3.80
C ALA A 272 -21.69 16.83 -4.00
N GLN A 273 -20.74 17.51 -4.65
CA GLN A 273 -20.75 18.96 -4.89
C GLN A 273 -20.24 19.25 -6.30
N ALA A 274 -21.09 19.01 -7.29
CA ALA A 274 -20.76 19.09 -8.72
C ALA A 274 -20.43 20.51 -9.26
N ASN A 275 -19.97 21.47 -8.45
CA ASN A 275 -19.77 22.86 -8.90
C ASN A 275 -18.65 23.67 -8.18
N GLN A 276 -17.68 23.05 -7.49
CA GLN A 276 -16.52 23.81 -6.97
C GLN A 276 -15.19 23.10 -7.27
N ASP A 277 -14.24 23.88 -7.78
CA ASP A 277 -12.87 23.45 -8.06
C ASP A 277 -12.11 23.07 -6.78
N LEU A 278 -11.13 22.17 -6.93
CA LEU A 278 -10.21 21.79 -5.86
C LEU A 278 -9.45 23.01 -5.29
N PRO A 279 -9.15 23.06 -3.98
CA PRO A 279 -8.26 24.05 -3.39
C PRO A 279 -6.89 24.08 -4.08
N GLU A 280 -6.33 25.27 -4.28
CA GLU A 280 -5.12 25.51 -5.07
C GLU A 280 -3.93 24.63 -4.61
N GLY A 281 -3.68 24.55 -3.29
CA GLY A 281 -2.61 23.72 -2.74
C GLY A 281 -2.79 22.20 -2.95
N VAL A 282 -4.02 21.72 -3.17
CA VAL A 282 -4.30 20.31 -3.51
C VAL A 282 -4.15 20.09 -5.01
N ARG A 283 -4.53 21.05 -5.86
CA ARG A 283 -4.30 20.98 -7.32
C ARG A 283 -2.82 20.97 -7.68
N GLU A 284 -2.04 21.84 -7.04
CA GLU A 284 -0.58 21.89 -7.22
C GLU A 284 0.09 20.60 -6.73
N ALA A 285 -0.36 20.06 -5.59
CA ALA A 285 0.15 18.81 -5.03
C ALA A 285 -0.25 17.56 -5.83
N LEU A 286 -1.40 17.58 -6.52
CA LEU A 286 -1.87 16.48 -7.38
C LEU A 286 -1.37 16.56 -8.82
N GLY A 287 -0.68 17.64 -9.18
CA GLY A 287 -0.22 17.90 -10.53
C GLY A 287 -1.38 18.02 -11.52
N ASP A 288 -2.49 18.66 -11.15
CA ASP A 288 -3.69 18.72 -12.02
C ASP A 288 -3.75 19.98 -12.91
N SER A 289 -2.58 20.51 -13.28
CA SER A 289 -2.46 21.62 -14.23
C SER A 289 -2.81 21.16 -15.66
N PRO A 290 -3.31 22.04 -16.55
CA PRO A 290 -3.63 21.70 -17.94
C PRO A 290 -2.53 20.92 -18.67
N GLU A 291 -1.27 21.17 -18.31
CA GLU A 291 -0.08 20.56 -18.87
C GLU A 291 0.05 19.06 -18.50
N VAL A 292 -0.41 18.66 -17.32
CA VAL A 292 -0.33 17.26 -16.83
C VAL A 292 -1.50 16.42 -17.33
N ARG A 293 -2.68 17.02 -17.51
CA ARG A 293 -3.86 16.35 -18.10
C ARG A 293 -3.63 15.92 -19.55
N GLY A 294 -2.72 16.56 -20.27
CA GLY A 294 -2.29 16.18 -21.63
C GLY A 294 -1.18 15.11 -21.66
N MET A 295 -0.56 14.78 -20.52
CA MET A 295 0.60 13.91 -20.48
C MET A 295 0.17 12.43 -20.43
N ARG A 296 -0.05 11.83 -21.61
CA ARG A 296 0.02 10.37 -21.75
C ARG A 296 1.46 9.97 -21.40
N VAL A 297 1.67 9.49 -20.18
CA VAL A 297 2.91 8.78 -19.85
C VAL A 297 2.87 7.48 -20.64
N THR A 298 3.46 7.50 -21.83
CA THR A 298 3.95 6.26 -22.44
C THR A 298 4.95 5.70 -21.43
N GLY A 299 4.61 4.58 -20.79
CA GLY A 299 5.58 3.88 -19.96
C GLY A 299 6.84 3.60 -20.78
N ARG A 300 8.02 3.50 -20.14
CA ARG A 300 9.33 3.31 -20.79
C ARG A 300 9.32 2.28 -21.95
N ALA A 301 8.49 1.24 -21.84
CA ALA A 301 8.29 0.22 -22.86
C ALA A 301 7.72 0.75 -24.19
N GLY A 302 6.90 1.80 -24.19
CA GLY A 302 6.32 2.43 -25.39
C GLY A 302 7.28 3.39 -26.11
N ALA A 303 8.38 3.80 -25.48
CA ALA A 303 9.36 4.74 -26.04
C ALA A 303 10.64 4.07 -26.56
N GLY A 304 10.75 2.74 -26.52
CA GLY A 304 11.92 2.00 -27.01
C GLY A 304 13.23 2.27 -26.25
N MET A 305 13.20 2.95 -25.10
CA MET A 305 14.40 3.26 -24.32
C MET A 305 14.79 2.09 -23.42
N SER A 306 16.00 1.55 -23.63
CA SER A 306 16.59 0.60 -22.69
C SER A 306 16.73 1.25 -21.30
N SER A 307 16.31 0.52 -20.25
CA SER A 307 16.36 1.07 -18.89
C SER A 307 17.81 1.19 -18.42
N ALA A 308 18.20 2.35 -17.87
CA ALA A 308 19.52 2.55 -17.27
C ALA A 308 19.91 1.39 -16.33
N PRO A 309 21.16 0.88 -16.42
CA PRO A 309 21.60 -0.29 -15.66
C PRO A 309 21.51 -0.07 -14.14
N LYS A 310 21.20 -1.15 -13.42
CA LYS A 310 21.22 -1.18 -11.95
C LYS A 310 22.60 -1.66 -11.48
N HIS A 311 23.34 -0.79 -10.81
CA HIS A 311 24.61 -1.10 -10.17
C HIS A 311 24.40 -1.54 -8.72
N HIS A 312 25.06 -2.61 -8.26
CA HIS A 312 25.00 -3.01 -6.84
C HIS A 312 26.07 -2.27 -6.07
N VAL A 313 25.65 -1.44 -5.12
CA VAL A 313 26.57 -0.67 -4.26
C VAL A 313 27.33 -1.60 -3.33
N LEU A 314 26.68 -2.64 -2.84
CA LEU A 314 27.28 -3.69 -2.02
C LEU A 314 27.68 -4.89 -2.92
N PRO A 315 28.97 -5.28 -2.95
CA PRO A 315 29.47 -6.33 -3.85
C PRO A 315 28.80 -7.70 -3.67
N LYS A 316 28.02 -8.12 -4.68
CA LYS A 316 27.30 -9.40 -4.70
C LYS A 316 28.17 -10.63 -4.48
N GLU A 317 29.40 -10.62 -4.99
CA GLU A 317 30.36 -11.73 -4.85
C GLU A 317 30.73 -12.01 -3.40
N HIS A 318 30.52 -11.03 -2.52
CA HIS A 318 30.79 -11.13 -1.09
C HIS A 318 29.50 -11.21 -0.27
N ARG A 319 28.39 -11.69 -0.85
CA ARG A 319 27.09 -11.83 -0.17
C ARG A 319 27.21 -12.44 1.22
N GLU A 320 27.90 -13.59 1.35
CA GLU A 320 28.08 -14.24 2.65
C GLU A 320 28.79 -13.36 3.68
N TRP A 321 29.73 -12.51 3.25
CA TRP A 321 30.42 -11.57 4.12
C TRP A 321 29.42 -10.52 4.66
N PHE A 322 28.54 -9.99 3.82
CA PHE A 322 27.49 -9.05 4.23
C PHE A 322 26.41 -9.72 5.07
N GLU A 323 25.94 -10.90 4.68
CA GLU A 323 24.91 -11.66 5.40
C GLU A 323 25.32 -11.95 6.84
N ARG A 324 26.58 -12.34 7.07
CA ARG A 324 27.07 -12.56 8.42
C ARG A 324 27.01 -11.28 9.26
N ARG A 325 26.96 -10.07 8.66
CA ARG A 325 26.88 -8.75 9.32
C ARG A 325 25.44 -8.23 9.42
N GLY A 326 24.45 -9.05 9.07
CA GLY A 326 23.03 -8.72 9.22
C GLY A 326 22.40 -8.06 8.00
N PHE A 327 23.04 -8.12 6.82
CA PHE A 327 22.41 -7.77 5.55
C PHE A 327 21.59 -8.97 5.04
N LYS A 328 20.35 -9.08 5.51
CA LYS A 328 19.39 -10.15 5.17
C LYS A 328 17.97 -9.58 5.13
N GLY A 329 17.06 -10.29 4.46
CA GLY A 329 15.65 -9.90 4.39
C GLY A 329 15.48 -8.50 3.80
N ASP A 330 14.81 -7.60 4.52
CA ASP A 330 14.62 -6.21 4.08
C ASP A 330 15.92 -5.40 3.99
N MET A 331 16.99 -5.85 4.64
CA MET A 331 18.33 -5.26 4.56
C MET A 331 19.27 -6.07 3.67
N ASP A 332 18.75 -6.95 2.81
CA ASP A 332 19.58 -7.68 1.84
C ASP A 332 20.35 -6.71 0.94
N ILE A 333 21.55 -7.11 0.53
CA ILE A 333 22.41 -6.30 -0.33
C ILE A 333 21.79 -5.96 -1.70
N ASP A 334 20.82 -6.76 -2.16
CA ASP A 334 20.07 -6.50 -3.38
C ASP A 334 19.10 -5.32 -3.26
N GLN A 335 18.84 -4.83 -2.04
CA GLN A 335 18.09 -3.59 -1.84
C GLN A 335 18.95 -2.35 -2.13
N PHE A 336 20.29 -2.49 -2.14
CA PHE A 336 21.23 -1.40 -2.31
C PHE A 336 21.77 -1.36 -3.73
N CYS A 337 20.88 -1.18 -4.71
CA CYS A 337 21.28 -0.84 -6.07
C CYS A 337 21.00 0.61 -6.39
N VAL A 338 21.71 1.16 -7.37
CA VAL A 338 21.49 2.51 -7.89
C VAL A 338 21.37 2.45 -9.40
N ARG A 339 20.56 3.33 -10.00
CA ARG A 339 20.50 3.47 -11.46
C ARG A 339 21.59 4.44 -11.89
N LEU A 340 22.47 4.00 -12.76
CA LEU A 340 23.56 4.81 -13.30
C LEU A 340 23.43 4.92 -14.81
N GLU A 341 23.90 6.02 -15.38
CA GLU A 341 24.10 6.12 -16.83
C GLU A 341 25.05 5.01 -17.29
N GLN A 342 24.84 4.46 -18.50
CA GLN A 342 25.66 3.36 -19.04
C GLN A 342 27.16 3.67 -18.97
N ALA A 343 27.58 4.86 -19.41
CA ALA A 343 28.99 5.26 -19.41
C ALA A 343 29.57 5.30 -17.98
N HIS A 344 28.82 5.83 -17.01
CA HIS A 344 29.25 5.89 -15.61
C HIS A 344 29.26 4.50 -14.95
N HIS A 345 28.27 3.66 -15.27
CA HIS A 345 28.21 2.26 -14.83
C HIS A 345 29.42 1.46 -15.33
N GLU A 346 29.78 1.63 -16.61
CA GLU A 346 30.97 1.00 -17.19
C GLU A 346 32.25 1.55 -16.56
N ALA A 347 32.37 2.86 -16.36
CA ALA A 347 33.55 3.47 -15.74
C ALA A 347 33.85 2.91 -14.34
N ILE A 348 32.81 2.73 -13.52
CA ILE A 348 32.90 2.15 -12.17
C ILE A 348 33.34 0.68 -12.18
N HIS A 349 33.13 -0.02 -13.30
CA HIS A 349 33.56 -1.39 -13.53
C HIS A 349 34.81 -1.51 -14.41
N GLY A 350 35.59 -0.45 -14.61
CA GLY A 350 36.80 -0.49 -15.44
C GLY A 350 36.54 -0.71 -16.94
N GLY A 351 35.36 -0.32 -17.42
CA GLY A 351 34.90 -0.41 -18.80
C GLY A 351 33.78 -1.43 -19.05
N GLY A 352 33.47 -1.71 -20.32
CA GLY A 352 32.37 -2.59 -20.74
C GLY A 352 32.52 -4.08 -20.40
N ASN A 353 33.67 -4.52 -19.86
CA ASN A 353 33.90 -5.90 -19.42
C ASN A 353 34.21 -5.96 -17.91
N TRP A 354 33.16 -6.11 -17.10
CA TRP A 354 33.27 -6.12 -15.64
C TRP A 354 34.20 -7.21 -15.08
N LYS A 355 34.37 -8.36 -15.78
CA LYS A 355 35.28 -9.42 -15.33
C LYS A 355 36.73 -8.98 -15.46
N LEU A 356 37.07 -8.32 -16.57
CA LEU A 356 38.39 -7.72 -16.77
C LEU A 356 38.59 -6.54 -15.83
N GLY A 357 37.55 -5.74 -15.61
CA GLY A 357 37.53 -4.63 -14.68
C GLY A 357 37.97 -4.96 -13.27
N ARG A 358 37.79 -6.21 -12.80
CA ARG A 358 38.23 -6.64 -11.46
C ARG A 358 39.74 -6.59 -11.23
N THR A 359 40.53 -6.51 -12.30
CA THR A 359 41.98 -6.33 -12.18
C THR A 359 42.37 -4.85 -12.08
N TRP A 360 41.46 -3.92 -12.36
CA TRP A 360 41.75 -2.50 -12.45
C TRP A 360 41.86 -1.86 -11.07
N PRO A 361 42.87 -0.98 -10.84
CA PRO A 361 42.91 -0.12 -9.67
C PRO A 361 41.68 0.79 -9.65
N GLY A 362 40.97 0.82 -8.51
CA GLY A 362 39.79 1.69 -8.34
C GLY A 362 38.46 1.11 -8.86
N GLU A 363 38.40 -0.16 -9.27
CA GLU A 363 37.11 -0.82 -9.51
C GLU A 363 36.29 -0.86 -8.22
N TRP A 364 35.00 -0.50 -8.33
CA TRP A 364 34.16 -0.24 -7.16
C TRP A 364 34.06 -1.39 -6.17
N ASN A 365 33.80 -2.61 -6.66
CA ASN A 365 33.62 -3.73 -5.75
C ASN A 365 34.90 -4.07 -4.99
N ARG A 366 36.04 -4.00 -5.66
CA ARG A 366 37.36 -4.18 -5.02
C ARG A 366 37.61 -3.07 -4.00
N MET A 367 37.46 -1.82 -4.40
CA MET A 367 37.69 -0.65 -3.55
C MET A 367 36.83 -0.68 -2.28
N ILE A 368 35.53 -0.97 -2.41
CA ILE A 368 34.63 -1.09 -1.26
C ILE A 368 35.07 -2.22 -0.33
N MET A 369 35.41 -3.39 -0.86
CA MET A 369 35.87 -4.50 -0.01
C MET A 369 37.22 -4.23 0.65
N GLU A 370 38.11 -3.50 -0.01
CA GLU A 370 39.39 -3.07 0.53
C GLU A 370 39.18 -2.12 1.70
N ALA A 371 38.41 -1.05 1.51
CA ALA A 371 38.05 -0.09 2.56
C ALA A 371 37.38 -0.78 3.77
N LEU A 372 36.46 -1.72 3.53
CA LEU A 372 35.78 -2.45 4.60
C LEU A 372 36.72 -3.38 5.37
N ARG A 373 37.66 -4.08 4.69
CA ARG A 373 38.62 -4.97 5.35
C ARG A 373 39.71 -4.21 6.09
N GLU A 374 40.15 -3.07 5.55
CA GLU A 374 41.08 -2.18 6.21
C GLU A 374 40.45 -1.62 7.50
N ALA A 375 39.20 -1.17 7.43
CA ALA A 375 38.47 -0.72 8.61
C ALA A 375 38.31 -1.83 9.67
N GLU A 376 38.05 -3.08 9.29
CA GLU A 376 38.07 -4.22 10.24
C GLU A 376 39.43 -4.45 10.87
N SER A 377 40.49 -4.32 10.08
CA SER A 377 41.87 -4.52 10.52
C SER A 377 42.29 -3.43 11.51
N LEU A 378 42.00 -2.17 11.20
CA LEU A 378 42.29 -1.00 12.05
C LEU A 378 41.48 -1.03 13.35
N ALA A 379 40.21 -1.44 13.29
CA ALA A 379 39.37 -1.52 14.46
C ALA A 379 39.62 -2.79 15.30
N ALA A 380 40.43 -3.74 14.79
CA ALA A 380 40.66 -5.08 15.37
C ALA A 380 39.37 -5.82 15.75
N GLN A 381 38.29 -5.54 15.03
CA GLN A 381 36.97 -6.10 15.30
C GLN A 381 36.15 -6.17 14.02
N ARG A 382 35.12 -6.99 14.09
CA ARG A 382 34.16 -7.14 13.01
C ARG A 382 33.27 -5.91 12.89
N LEU A 383 33.11 -5.39 11.67
CA LEU A 383 32.20 -4.27 11.42
C LEU A 383 30.74 -4.68 11.61
N THR A 384 30.00 -3.81 12.27
CA THR A 384 28.54 -3.84 12.32
C THR A 384 27.93 -3.36 10.99
N ARG A 385 26.67 -3.72 10.73
CA ARG A 385 25.91 -3.24 9.55
C ARG A 385 25.96 -1.71 9.40
N ARG A 386 25.79 -0.99 10.51
CA ARG A 386 25.87 0.47 10.56
C ARG A 386 27.22 0.98 10.08
N GLN A 387 28.31 0.43 10.60
CA GLN A 387 29.65 0.86 10.21
C GLN A 387 29.93 0.57 8.73
N VAL A 388 29.48 -0.59 8.23
CA VAL A 388 29.55 -0.91 6.79
C VAL A 388 28.82 0.16 5.97
N LEU A 389 27.59 0.51 6.35
CA LEU A 389 26.80 1.52 5.62
C LEU A 389 27.44 2.91 5.67
N ASN A 390 28.04 3.33 6.79
CA ASN A 390 28.76 4.61 6.88
C ASN A 390 29.98 4.65 5.95
N ILE A 391 30.81 3.60 5.94
CA ILE A 391 31.99 3.52 5.06
C ILE A 391 31.57 3.55 3.59
N VAL A 392 30.52 2.79 3.25
CA VAL A 392 29.96 2.77 1.89
C VAL A 392 29.42 4.15 1.52
N ALA A 393 28.76 4.85 2.43
CA ALA A 393 28.24 6.19 2.19
C ALA A 393 29.36 7.20 1.88
N GLU A 394 30.47 7.16 2.62
CA GLU A 394 31.65 7.99 2.37
C GLU A 394 32.22 7.75 0.96
N ASN A 395 32.36 6.48 0.57
CA ASN A 395 32.82 6.12 -0.77
C ASN A 395 31.83 6.54 -1.87
N MET A 396 30.52 6.39 -1.64
CA MET A 396 29.51 6.86 -2.60
C MET A 396 29.60 8.37 -2.82
N LYS A 397 29.85 9.16 -1.77
CA LYS A 397 30.05 10.61 -1.89
C LYS A 397 31.29 10.96 -2.71
N GLU A 398 32.42 10.32 -2.39
CA GLU A 398 33.69 10.57 -3.06
C GLU A 398 33.59 10.31 -4.57
N TYR A 399 32.94 9.21 -4.95
CA TYR A 399 32.78 8.80 -6.35
C TYR A 399 31.49 9.33 -7.01
N ARG A 400 30.75 10.20 -6.31
CA ARG A 400 29.48 10.82 -6.78
C ARG A 400 28.42 9.79 -7.20
N VAL A 401 28.40 8.64 -6.54
CA VAL A 401 27.36 7.63 -6.70
C VAL A 401 26.14 8.06 -5.87
N PRO A 402 24.94 8.20 -6.46
CA PRO A 402 23.77 8.69 -5.76
C PRO A 402 23.26 7.67 -4.74
N MET A 403 22.74 8.13 -3.59
CA MET A 403 22.18 7.27 -2.54
C MET A 403 20.66 7.06 -2.68
N ASN A 404 20.18 6.94 -3.91
CA ASN A 404 18.77 6.69 -4.23
C ASN A 404 18.57 5.20 -4.58
N PHE A 405 18.41 4.39 -3.53
CA PHE A 405 18.43 2.94 -3.71
C PHE A 405 17.19 2.41 -4.42
N VAL A 406 17.41 1.40 -5.26
CA VAL A 406 16.39 0.60 -5.94
C VAL A 406 16.68 -0.88 -5.73
N THR A 407 15.65 -1.70 -5.70
CA THR A 407 15.82 -3.15 -5.58
C THR A 407 16.38 -3.74 -6.88
N GLY A 408 17.47 -4.49 -6.77
CA GLY A 408 18.08 -5.30 -7.82
C GLY A 408 17.38 -6.64 -8.01
N ARG A 409 17.77 -7.41 -9.03
CA ARG A 409 17.32 -8.80 -9.14
C ARG A 409 18.08 -9.65 -8.12
N SER A 410 17.36 -10.38 -7.28
CA SER A 410 17.93 -11.57 -6.63
C SER A 410 18.34 -12.56 -7.71
N ARG A 411 19.49 -13.20 -7.54
CA ARG A 411 19.83 -14.37 -8.37
C ARG A 411 18.91 -15.53 -8.04
#